data_AF-A0A7Y5SEY8-F1
#
_entry.id   AF-A0A7Y5SEY8-F1
#
_cell.length_a   1.000
_cell.length_b   1.000
_cell.length_c   1.000
_cell.angle_alpha   90.00
_cell.angle_beta   90.00
_cell.angle_gamma   90.00
#
_symmetry.space_group_name_H-M   'P 1'
#
loop_
_entity.id
_entity.type
_entity.pdbx_description
1 polymer ?
#
loop_
_entity_poly.entity_id
_entity_poly.type
_entity_poly.pdbx_seq_one_letter_code
_entity_poly.pdbx_strand_id
1 'polypeptide(L)'
;MGETVRTHVVLPKELVDEIDALVGKRKRSEFIAAGLEAAVRRMRRAGLTRELMGSIPAGAVPAWDTLESTLAWQRLQRPVDDPWDDAAARATAAS
;
A
#
# COMPACT_ATOMS: atom_id res chain seq x y z
N MET A 1 14.52 4.85 -15.17
CA MET A 1 14.44 6.10 -14.38
C MET A 1 13.74 7.10 -15.29
N GLY A 2 12.57 7.59 -14.89
CA GLY A 2 11.82 8.55 -15.71
C GLY A 2 12.58 9.85 -15.93
N GLU A 3 12.24 10.59 -16.98
CA GLU A 3 12.80 11.90 -17.26
C GLU A 3 12.57 12.85 -16.07
N THR A 4 13.61 13.58 -15.67
CA THR A 4 13.54 14.55 -14.56
C THR A 4 13.32 15.95 -15.08
N VAL A 5 12.29 16.64 -14.57
CA VAL A 5 11.96 18.02 -14.94
C VAL A 5 12.30 18.96 -13.79
N ARG A 6 13.08 20.02 -14.08
CA ARG A 6 13.40 21.05 -13.08
C ARG A 6 12.14 21.85 -12.75
N THR A 7 11.72 21.79 -11.50
CA THR A 7 10.55 22.51 -10.99
C THR A 7 10.99 23.44 -9.86
N HIS A 8 10.57 24.71 -9.92
CA HIS A 8 10.83 25.67 -8.85
C HIS A 8 9.71 25.59 -7.81
N VAL A 9 10.06 25.26 -6.57
CA VAL A 9 9.13 25.15 -5.44
C VAL A 9 9.58 26.06 -4.30
N VAL A 10 8.61 26.71 -3.65
CA VAL A 10 8.85 27.55 -2.47
C VAL A 10 8.48 26.74 -1.23
N LEU A 11 9.41 26.65 -0.28
CA LEU A 11 9.26 25.90 0.97
C LEU A 11 9.64 26.80 2.16
N PRO A 12 9.01 26.62 3.33
CA PRO A 12 9.44 27.29 4.56
C PRO A 12 10.90 26.99 4.86
N LYS A 13 11.63 27.98 5.38
CA LYS A 13 13.06 27.85 5.68
C LYS A 13 13.31 26.76 6.73
N GLU A 14 12.47 26.73 7.75
CA GLU A 14 12.54 25.80 8.87
C GLU A 14 12.45 24.36 8.36
N LEU A 15 11.53 24.10 7.44
CA LEU A 15 11.37 22.79 6.80
C LEU A 15 12.60 22.41 5.96
N VAL A 16 13.18 23.35 5.22
CA VAL A 16 14.40 23.10 4.44
C VAL A 16 15.58 22.78 5.36
N ASP A 17 15.69 23.48 6.48
CA ASP A 17 16.74 23.25 7.48
C ASP A 17 16.57 21.88 8.17
N GLU A 18 15.33 21.45 8.44
CA GLU A 18 15.02 20.10 8.94
C GLU A 18 15.40 19.01 7.93
N ILE A 19 15.02 19.18 6.65
CA ILE A 19 15.39 18.23 5.59
C ILE A 19 16.91 18.14 5.46
N ASP A 20 17.60 19.28 5.55
CA ASP A 20 19.07 19.33 5.55
C ASP A 20 19.69 18.55 6.70
N ALA A 21 19.12 18.67 7.90
CA ALA A 21 19.59 17.91 9.05
C ALA A 21 19.41 16.40 8.86
N LEU A 22 18.34 15.98 8.18
CA LEU A 22 18.03 14.57 7.94
C LEU A 22 18.85 13.92 6.82
N VAL A 23 18.97 14.59 5.66
CA VAL A 23 19.55 13.98 4.45
C VAL A 23 20.73 14.75 3.86
N GLY A 24 21.03 15.94 4.39
CA GLY A 24 22.05 16.84 3.87
C GLY A 24 21.61 17.66 2.66
N LYS A 25 22.34 18.76 2.41
CA LYS A 25 22.00 19.79 1.41
C LYS A 25 21.88 19.29 -0.04
N ARG A 26 22.58 18.21 -0.39
CA ARG A 26 22.64 17.69 -1.77
C ARG A 26 21.54 16.67 -2.09
N LYS A 27 20.80 16.18 -1.08
CA LYS A 27 19.78 15.13 -1.26
C LYS A 27 18.34 15.64 -1.12
N ARG A 28 18.14 16.96 -1.05
CA ARG A 28 16.81 17.57 -0.90
C ARG A 28 15.85 17.17 -2.02
N SER A 29 16.27 17.25 -3.28
CA SER A 29 15.42 16.97 -4.43
C SER A 29 14.95 15.51 -4.43
N GLU A 30 15.85 14.58 -4.10
CA GLU A 30 15.53 13.16 -3.98
C GLU A 30 14.55 12.90 -2.83
N PHE A 31 14.81 13.48 -1.66
CA PHE A 31 13.93 13.34 -0.49
C PHE A 31 12.53 13.91 -0.73
N ILE A 32 12.45 15.11 -1.30
CA ILE A 32 11.18 15.76 -1.63
C ILE A 32 10.43 14.95 -2.69
N ALA A 33 11.11 14.48 -3.73
CA ALA A 33 10.49 13.66 -4.78
C ALA A 33 9.91 12.36 -4.20
N ALA A 34 10.66 11.64 -3.38
CA ALA A 34 10.20 10.42 -2.73
C ALA A 34 8.99 10.67 -1.81
N GLY A 35 9.03 11.75 -1.02
CA GLY A 35 7.91 12.15 -0.16
C GLY A 35 6.64 12.50 -0.93
N LEU A 36 6.78 13.28 -2.02
CA LEU A 36 5.66 13.63 -2.89
C LEU A 36 5.11 12.41 -3.63
N GLU A 37 5.95 11.51 -4.11
CA GLU A 37 5.50 10.27 -4.75
C GLU A 37 4.66 9.44 -3.78
N ALA A 38 5.14 9.24 -2.55
CA ALA A 38 4.41 8.53 -1.52
C ALA A 38 3.06 9.21 -1.19
N ALA A 39 3.04 10.54 -1.09
CA ALA A 39 1.83 11.31 -0.85
C ALA A 39 0.82 11.17 -2.00
N VAL A 40 1.26 11.32 -3.25
CA VAL A 40 0.41 11.16 -4.44
C VAL A 40 -0.16 9.74 -4.52
N ARG A 41 0.66 8.72 -4.29
CA ARG A 41 0.19 7.32 -4.25
C ARG A 41 -0.86 7.11 -3.15
N ARG A 42 -0.68 7.71 -1.97
CA ARG A 42 -1.69 7.66 -0.90
C ARG A 42 -3.00 8.32 -1.33
N MET A 43 -2.94 9.51 -1.91
CA MET A 43 -4.11 10.25 -2.38
C MET A 43 -4.85 9.50 -3.50
N ARG A 44 -4.12 8.89 -4.46
CA ARG A 44 -4.72 8.05 -5.49
C ARG A 44 -5.44 6.85 -4.89
N ARG A 45 -4.82 6.13 -3.96
CA ARG A 45 -5.48 5.00 -3.26
C ARG A 45 -6.74 5.45 -2.55
N ALA A 46 -6.68 6.54 -1.79
CA ALA A 46 -7.85 7.08 -1.09
C ALA A 46 -8.97 7.51 -2.05
N GLY A 47 -8.61 8.09 -3.20
CA GLY A 47 -9.55 8.43 -4.28
C GLY A 47 -10.23 7.20 -4.86
N LEU A 48 -9.44 6.18 -5.23
CA LEU A 48 -9.96 4.91 -5.75
C LEU A 48 -10.85 4.20 -4.72
N THR A 49 -10.46 4.19 -3.44
CA THR A 49 -11.32 3.63 -2.38
C THR A 49 -12.65 4.35 -2.32
N ARG A 50 -12.66 5.69 -2.42
CA ARG A 50 -13.90 6.48 -2.43
C ARG A 50 -14.76 6.19 -3.66
N GLU A 51 -14.15 6.06 -4.83
CA GLU A 51 -14.84 5.76 -6.09
C GLU A 51 -15.43 4.34 -6.11
N LEU A 52 -14.69 3.37 -5.56
CA LEU A 52 -15.09 1.96 -5.50
C LEU A 52 -15.97 1.63 -4.29
N MET A 53 -16.14 2.56 -3.34
CA MET A 53 -16.97 2.32 -2.17
C MET A 53 -18.43 2.13 -2.59
N GLY A 54 -18.97 0.92 -2.36
CA GLY A 54 -20.31 0.56 -2.79
C GLY A 54 -20.42 0.15 -4.26
N SER A 55 -19.31 0.00 -4.99
CA SER A 55 -19.32 -0.51 -6.37
C SER A 55 -19.73 -1.98 -6.47
N ILE A 56 -19.64 -2.72 -5.37
CA ILE A 56 -20.15 -4.08 -5.23
C ILE A 56 -21.44 -4.00 -4.41
N PRO A 57 -22.61 -4.27 -5.02
CA PRO A 57 -23.88 -4.30 -4.30
C PRO A 57 -23.86 -5.34 -3.17
N ALA A 58 -24.58 -5.07 -2.09
CA ALA A 58 -24.80 -6.06 -1.02
C ALA A 58 -25.45 -7.32 -1.62
N GLY A 59 -24.93 -8.50 -1.26
CA GLY A 59 -25.39 -9.78 -1.80
C GLY A 59 -24.97 -10.08 -3.24
N ALA A 60 -24.22 -9.20 -3.91
CA ALA A 60 -23.71 -9.46 -5.27
C ALA A 60 -22.71 -10.63 -5.31
N VAL A 61 -22.07 -10.92 -4.18
CA VAL A 61 -21.21 -12.09 -4.00
C VAL A 61 -21.70 -12.84 -2.76
N PRO A 62 -22.62 -13.81 -2.89
CA PRO A 62 -23.19 -14.53 -1.76
C PRO A 62 -22.15 -15.23 -0.87
N ALA A 63 -21.01 -15.59 -1.47
CA ALA A 63 -19.87 -16.13 -0.73
C ALA A 63 -19.36 -15.17 0.36
N TRP A 64 -19.54 -13.85 0.23
CA TRP A 64 -19.04 -12.85 1.18
C TRP A 64 -20.06 -12.41 2.23
N ASP A 65 -21.28 -12.96 2.22
CA ASP A 65 -22.37 -12.52 3.09
C ASP A 65 -22.21 -12.98 4.55
N THR A 66 -21.56 -14.13 4.77
CA THR A 66 -21.31 -14.68 6.10
C THR A 66 -19.87 -15.16 6.25
N LEU A 67 -19.41 -15.30 7.50
CA LEU A 67 -18.10 -15.89 7.78
C LEU A 67 -18.01 -17.33 7.23
N GLU A 68 -19.06 -18.14 7.42
CA GLU A 68 -19.09 -19.53 6.98
C GLU A 68 -19.00 -19.65 5.46
N SER A 69 -19.81 -18.88 4.72
CA SER A 69 -19.79 -18.85 3.25
C SER A 69 -18.44 -18.36 2.72
N THR A 70 -17.83 -17.40 3.40
CA THR A 70 -16.54 -16.82 3.00
C THR A 70 -15.44 -17.87 3.16
N LEU A 71 -15.43 -18.59 4.28
CA LEU A 71 -14.46 -19.66 4.53
C LEU A 71 -14.64 -20.84 3.59
N ALA A 72 -15.89 -21.23 3.30
CA ALA A 72 -16.17 -22.28 2.30
C ALA A 72 -15.64 -21.88 0.91
N TRP A 73 -15.88 -20.64 0.50
CA TRP A 73 -15.36 -20.11 -0.76
C TRP A 73 -13.82 -20.03 -0.77
N GLN A 74 -13.19 -19.54 0.30
CA GLN A 74 -11.73 -19.50 0.42
C GLN A 74 -11.09 -20.89 0.29
N ARG A 75 -11.69 -21.93 0.91
CA ARG A 75 -11.20 -23.31 0.80
C ARG A 75 -11.23 -23.83 -0.63
N LEU A 76 -12.21 -23.43 -1.43
CA LEU A 76 -12.27 -23.78 -2.86
C LEU A 76 -11.21 -23.06 -3.70
N GLN A 77 -10.68 -21.93 -3.22
CA GLN A 77 -9.64 -21.15 -3.91
C GLN A 77 -8.23 -21.55 -3.50
N ARG A 78 -8.06 -22.33 -2.43
CA ARG A 78 -6.74 -22.80 -2.00
C ARG A 78 -6.20 -23.82 -3.00
N PRO A 79 -4.98 -23.61 -3.55
CA PRO A 79 -4.30 -24.64 -4.33
C PRO A 79 -4.12 -25.91 -3.49
N VAL A 80 -4.18 -27.07 -4.14
CA VAL A 80 -3.98 -28.38 -3.48
C VAL A 80 -2.56 -28.51 -2.91
N ASP A 81 -1.59 -27.73 -3.41
CA ASP A 81 -0.21 -27.63 -2.93
C ASP A 81 0.16 -26.17 -2.64
N ASP A 82 -0.25 -25.63 -1.48
CA ASP A 82 0.15 -24.28 -1.04
C ASP A 82 1.48 -24.34 -0.26
N PRO A 83 2.60 -23.84 -0.83
CA PRO A 83 3.91 -23.88 -0.16
C PRO A 83 3.99 -23.07 1.13
N TRP A 84 2.98 -22.24 1.44
CA TRP A 84 2.89 -21.51 2.70
C TRP A 84 2.28 -22.32 3.86
N ASP A 85 1.55 -23.41 3.59
CA ASP A 85 0.99 -24.26 4.65
C ASP A 85 2.08 -25.02 5.40
N ASP A 86 3.08 -25.51 4.67
CA ASP A 86 4.29 -26.13 5.19
C ASP A 86 5.12 -25.18 6.07
N ALA A 87 5.17 -23.89 5.71
CA ALA A 87 5.91 -22.88 6.46
C ALA A 87 5.20 -22.51 7.77
N ALA A 88 3.86 -22.39 7.74
CA ALA A 88 3.07 -22.13 8.93
C ALA A 88 3.13 -23.31 9.92
N ALA A 89 2.99 -24.56 9.44
CA ALA A 89 3.06 -25.76 10.28
C ALA A 89 4.42 -25.90 11.00
N ARG A 90 5.53 -25.54 10.33
CA ARG A 90 6.87 -25.53 10.94
C ARG A 90 7.04 -24.44 12.00
N ALA A 91 6.39 -23.29 11.84
CA ALA A 91 6.46 -22.20 12.82
C ALA A 91 5.71 -22.53 14.11
N THR A 92 4.56 -23.20 14.02
CA THR A 92 3.77 -23.61 15.19
C THR A 92 4.39 -24.79 15.94
N ALA A 93 5.11 -25.68 15.25
CA ALA A 93 5.82 -26.81 15.87
C ALA A 93 7.14 -26.42 16.56
N ALA A 94 7.60 -25.18 16.36
CA ALA A 94 8.83 -24.64 16.95
C ALA A 94 8.59 -23.74 18.17
N SER A 95 7.34 -23.61 18.64
CA SER A 95 6.94 -22.97 19.91
C SER A 95 6.46 -24.02 20.92
#